data_AF-A0A947FT06-F1
#
_entry.id   AF-A0A947FT06-F1
#
_cell.length_a   1.000
_cell.length_b   1.000
_cell.length_c   1.000
_cell.angle_alpha   90.00
_cell.angle_beta   90.00
_cell.angle_gamma   90.00
#
_symmetry.space_group_name_H-M   'P 1'
#
loop_
_entity.id
_entity.type
_entity.pdbx_description
1 polymer ?
#
loop_
_entity_poly.entity_id
_entity_poly.type
_entity_poly.pdbx_seq_one_letter_code
_entity_poly.pdbx_strand_id
1 'polypeptide(L)'
;KATLTAATTDNGDGKMFILTLPDNDKDGFSDIDDLDDDNDGIKDVDESNGIDPSGDDDIDGTPNYQDSDFCTLNAQGVCVNLDFDADGMPNHFDLDSDNDGITDVIESGGIDFESYSNPSIKDGFADGKPGLDPLTMGIPSSAGTGNTPPIQIVLVILTF
;
A
#
# COMPACT_ATOMS: atom_id res chain seq x y z
N LYS A 1 -11.95 11.33 6.89
CA LYS A 1 -13.34 11.18 7.42
C LYS A 1 -13.53 9.68 7.57
N ALA A 2 -13.84 9.12 8.75
CA ALA A 2 -13.98 7.67 8.87
C ALA A 2 -15.18 7.18 8.04
N THR A 3 -14.93 6.25 7.11
CA THR A 3 -15.96 5.54 6.35
C THR A 3 -16.50 4.41 7.23
N LEU A 4 -17.83 4.34 7.38
CA LEU A 4 -18.50 3.33 8.20
C LEU A 4 -18.98 2.20 7.27
N THR A 5 -18.21 1.12 7.13
CA THR A 5 -18.47 0.05 6.14
C THR A 5 -19.44 -1.02 6.65
N ALA A 6 -19.70 -1.08 7.97
CA ALA A 6 -20.69 -1.98 8.53
C ALA A 6 -21.40 -1.36 9.76
N ALA A 7 -22.73 -1.27 9.70
CA ALA A 7 -23.57 -1.15 10.88
C ALA A 7 -24.30 -2.48 11.05
N THR A 8 -23.93 -3.27 12.06
CA THR A 8 -24.81 -4.34 12.54
C THR A 8 -26.02 -3.69 13.20
N THR A 9 -27.19 -4.32 13.13
CA THR A 9 -28.31 -3.90 13.99
C THR A 9 -27.82 -3.95 15.43
N ASP A 10 -28.00 -2.85 16.18
CA ASP A 10 -27.80 -2.91 17.62
C ASP A 10 -28.66 -4.06 18.16
N ASN A 11 -28.20 -4.78 19.17
CA ASN A 11 -29.04 -5.79 19.81
C ASN A 11 -30.15 -5.12 20.68
N GLY A 12 -30.64 -3.94 20.27
CA GLY A 12 -31.54 -3.08 21.02
C GLY A 12 -30.87 -2.32 22.18
N ASP A 13 -29.53 -2.28 22.25
CA ASP A 13 -28.79 -1.68 23.36
C ASP A 13 -28.31 -0.24 23.10
N GLY A 14 -28.59 0.32 21.92
CA GLY A 14 -28.23 1.69 21.54
C GLY A 14 -26.73 1.89 21.36
N LYS A 15 -25.94 0.83 21.17
CA LYS A 15 -24.51 0.90 20.92
C LYS A 15 -24.20 0.70 19.44
N MET A 16 -23.56 1.70 18.85
CA MET A 16 -22.93 1.57 17.55
C MET A 16 -21.66 0.74 17.72
N PHE A 17 -21.62 -0.44 17.12
CA PHE A 17 -20.37 -1.17 16.91
C PHE A 17 -19.68 -0.53 15.70
N ILE A 18 -18.65 0.28 15.97
CA ILE A 18 -17.79 0.84 14.94
C ILE A 18 -16.62 -0.13 14.78
N LEU A 19 -16.61 -0.89 13.69
CA LEU A 19 -15.41 -1.57 13.24
C LEU A 19 -14.59 -0.55 12.46
N THR A 20 -13.45 -0.16 13.03
CA THR A 20 -12.43 0.60 12.31
C THR A 20 -11.41 -0.41 11.83
N LEU A 21 -11.37 -0.60 10.52
CA LEU A 21 -10.29 -1.33 9.88
C LEU A 21 -9.10 -0.38 9.71
N PRO A 22 -7.87 -0.91 9.64
CA PRO A 22 -6.71 -0.18 9.14
C PRO A 22 -7.01 0.46 7.76
N ASP A 23 -6.36 1.60 7.52
CA ASP A 23 -6.52 2.48 6.37
C ASP A 23 -5.26 3.37 6.37
N ASN A 24 -4.18 2.82 5.80
CA ASN A 24 -2.81 3.34 5.90
C ASN A 24 -2.71 4.75 5.27
N ASP A 25 -3.17 4.88 4.03
CA ASP A 25 -3.13 6.08 3.20
C ASP A 25 -4.31 7.06 3.45
N LYS A 26 -5.39 6.62 4.11
CA LYS A 26 -6.58 7.41 4.52
C LYS A 26 -7.47 7.81 3.35
N ASP A 27 -7.50 7.00 2.32
CA ASP A 27 -8.23 7.27 1.10
C ASP A 27 -9.72 6.89 1.22
N GLY A 28 -10.06 6.07 2.22
CA GLY A 28 -11.40 5.64 2.58
C GLY A 28 -11.74 4.19 2.19
N PHE A 29 -10.82 3.46 1.58
CA PHE A 29 -10.76 2.01 1.58
C PHE A 29 -9.97 1.55 2.82
N SER A 30 -9.86 0.24 3.01
CA SER A 30 -9.15 -0.32 4.16
C SER A 30 -8.10 -1.27 3.65
N ASP A 31 -7.02 -1.50 4.39
CA ASP A 31 -5.82 -2.18 3.86
C ASP A 31 -6.08 -3.60 3.27
N ILE A 32 -7.21 -4.23 3.58
CA ILE A 32 -7.59 -5.55 3.02
C ILE A 32 -8.48 -5.47 1.76
N ASP A 33 -9.09 -4.30 1.53
CA ASP A 33 -9.98 -4.00 0.43
C ASP A 33 -9.35 -2.99 -0.56
N ASP A 34 -8.25 -2.33 -0.19
CA ASP A 34 -7.48 -1.48 -1.08
C ASP A 34 -6.72 -2.33 -2.14
N LEU A 35 -6.31 -1.72 -3.25
CA LEU A 35 -5.40 -2.35 -4.22
C LEU A 35 -4.03 -1.67 -4.26
N ASP A 36 -3.86 -0.56 -3.55
CA ASP A 36 -2.69 0.34 -3.54
C ASP A 36 -2.66 1.03 -2.17
N ASP A 37 -2.17 0.29 -1.17
CA ASP A 37 -2.30 0.56 0.27
C ASP A 37 -1.55 1.82 0.76
N ASP A 38 -0.63 2.36 -0.02
CA ASP A 38 0.08 3.61 0.26
C ASP A 38 -0.18 4.72 -0.76
N ASN A 39 -0.99 4.43 -1.78
CA ASN A 39 -1.38 5.34 -2.85
C ASN A 39 -0.20 5.90 -3.65
N ASP A 40 0.88 5.15 -3.81
CA ASP A 40 2.02 5.52 -4.66
C ASP A 40 1.74 5.24 -6.16
N GLY A 41 0.64 4.55 -6.47
CA GLY A 41 0.19 4.25 -7.83
C GLY A 41 0.64 2.90 -8.36
N ILE A 42 1.37 2.09 -7.59
CA ILE A 42 1.68 0.69 -7.85
C ILE A 42 0.72 -0.14 -7.00
N LYS A 43 0.36 -1.34 -7.46
CA LYS A 43 -0.50 -2.20 -6.64
C LYS A 43 0.31 -3.00 -5.64
N ASP A 44 -0.28 -3.30 -4.49
CA ASP A 44 0.30 -4.16 -3.46
C ASP A 44 0.80 -5.49 -4.04
N VAL A 45 -0.02 -6.07 -4.91
CA VAL A 45 0.29 -7.34 -5.59
C VAL A 45 1.45 -7.21 -6.56
N ASP A 46 1.60 -6.07 -7.22
CA ASP A 46 2.66 -5.85 -8.19
C ASP A 46 3.99 -5.57 -7.48
N GLU A 47 3.98 -4.84 -6.36
CA GLU A 47 5.14 -4.62 -5.49
C GLU A 47 5.61 -5.91 -4.80
N SER A 48 4.66 -6.82 -4.56
CA SER A 48 4.87 -8.10 -3.90
C SER A 48 5.13 -9.27 -4.86
N ASN A 49 5.55 -8.98 -6.10
CA ASN A 49 5.86 -10.00 -7.13
C ASN A 49 4.69 -10.96 -7.45
N GLY A 50 3.46 -10.45 -7.42
CA GLY A 50 2.21 -11.17 -7.71
C GLY A 50 1.59 -11.90 -6.51
N ILE A 51 2.15 -11.72 -5.31
CA ILE A 51 1.58 -12.21 -4.05
C ILE A 51 0.71 -11.11 -3.47
N ASP A 52 -0.42 -11.45 -2.88
CA ASP A 52 -1.19 -10.52 -2.04
C ASP A 52 -0.52 -10.46 -0.65
N PRO A 53 0.13 -9.34 -0.28
CA PRO A 53 0.82 -9.23 1.01
C PRO A 53 -0.14 -9.20 2.21
N SER A 54 -1.34 -8.63 2.03
CA SER A 54 -2.40 -8.52 3.04
C SER A 54 -3.26 -9.79 3.16
N GLY A 55 -3.12 -10.72 2.20
CA GLY A 55 -3.74 -12.04 2.21
C GLY A 55 -3.29 -12.93 3.39
N ASP A 56 -3.97 -14.05 3.58
CA ASP A 56 -3.69 -15.06 4.61
C ASP A 56 -3.76 -16.44 3.94
N ASP A 57 -2.63 -16.88 3.37
CA ASP A 57 -2.57 -18.04 2.47
C ASP A 57 -2.87 -19.36 3.19
N ASP A 58 -2.57 -19.46 4.49
CA ASP A 58 -2.74 -20.68 5.28
C ASP A 58 -3.91 -20.62 6.29
N ILE A 59 -4.58 -19.47 6.39
CA ILE A 59 -5.80 -19.22 7.16
C ILE A 59 -5.55 -19.36 8.66
N ASP A 60 -4.39 -18.92 9.12
CA ASP A 60 -4.03 -18.90 10.54
C ASP A 60 -4.35 -17.56 11.22
N GLY A 61 -4.71 -16.54 10.44
CA GLY A 61 -5.03 -15.19 10.87
C GLY A 61 -3.86 -14.22 10.86
N THR A 62 -2.69 -14.62 10.34
CA THR A 62 -1.51 -13.79 10.14
C THR A 62 -1.41 -13.38 8.67
N PRO A 63 -1.28 -12.08 8.35
CA PRO A 63 -1.08 -11.66 6.97
C PRO A 63 0.22 -12.21 6.38
N ASN A 64 0.22 -12.48 5.07
CA ASN A 64 1.35 -13.05 4.34
C ASN A 64 2.64 -12.26 4.59
N TYR A 65 2.58 -10.92 4.66
CA TYR A 65 3.77 -10.08 4.92
C TYR A 65 4.38 -10.23 6.32
N GLN A 66 3.66 -10.79 7.30
CA GLN A 66 4.14 -11.04 8.68
C GLN A 66 4.19 -12.51 9.05
N ASP A 67 3.89 -13.41 8.11
CA ASP A 67 3.75 -14.82 8.39
C ASP A 67 5.07 -15.59 8.20
N SER A 68 5.53 -16.20 9.29
CA SER A 68 6.72 -17.06 9.31
C SER A 68 6.52 -18.44 8.70
N ASP A 69 5.27 -18.90 8.55
CA ASP A 69 4.93 -20.14 7.86
C ASP A 69 4.84 -19.92 6.33
N PHE A 70 4.56 -18.68 5.89
CA PHE A 70 4.63 -18.23 4.50
C PHE A 70 6.07 -17.94 4.01
N CYS A 71 6.87 -17.19 4.78
CA CYS A 71 8.17 -16.69 4.35
C CYS A 71 9.23 -16.68 5.48
N THR A 72 10.46 -16.23 5.14
CA THR A 72 11.44 -15.89 6.18
C THR A 72 11.25 -14.45 6.62
N LEU A 73 11.07 -14.21 7.92
CA LEU A 73 10.96 -12.86 8.47
C LEU A 73 12.33 -12.22 8.72
N ASN A 74 12.41 -10.90 8.52
CA ASN A 74 13.56 -10.07 8.87
C ASN A 74 13.58 -9.76 10.39
N ALA A 75 14.45 -8.84 10.83
CA ALA A 75 14.59 -8.52 12.26
C ALA A 75 13.38 -7.78 12.84
N GLN A 76 12.52 -7.24 11.97
CA GLN A 76 11.34 -6.45 12.28
C GLN A 76 10.05 -7.27 12.22
N GLY A 77 10.13 -8.52 11.75
CA GLY A 77 8.99 -9.42 11.65
C GLY A 77 8.22 -9.28 10.33
N VAL A 78 8.86 -8.75 9.29
CA VAL A 78 8.30 -8.65 7.93
C VAL A 78 9.01 -9.64 7.01
N CYS A 79 8.29 -10.22 6.05
CA CYS A 79 8.86 -11.08 5.03
C CYS A 79 10.01 -10.42 4.28
N VAL A 80 11.19 -11.06 4.27
CA VAL A 80 12.40 -10.55 3.59
C VAL A 80 12.22 -10.32 2.09
N ASN A 81 11.22 -10.95 1.47
CA ASN A 81 10.92 -10.82 0.05
C ASN A 81 9.82 -9.80 -0.25
N LEU A 82 9.28 -9.13 0.77
CA LEU A 82 8.21 -8.12 0.70
C LEU A 82 8.62 -6.81 1.43
N ASP A 83 9.91 -6.66 1.76
CA ASP A 83 10.53 -5.50 2.42
C ASP A 83 11.97 -5.43 1.88
N PHE A 84 12.18 -4.65 0.81
CA PHE A 84 13.43 -4.71 0.04
C PHE A 84 14.60 -4.02 0.73
N ASP A 85 14.35 -2.96 1.49
CA ASP A 85 15.38 -2.22 2.21
C ASP A 85 15.60 -2.76 3.65
N ALA A 86 14.72 -3.64 4.12
CA ALA A 86 14.70 -4.25 5.44
C ALA A 86 14.54 -3.25 6.60
N ASP A 87 13.80 -2.17 6.40
CA ASP A 87 13.52 -1.17 7.43
C ASP A 87 12.37 -1.57 8.37
N GLY A 88 11.55 -2.55 7.95
CA GLY A 88 10.39 -3.07 8.68
C GLY A 88 9.05 -2.53 8.20
N MET A 89 9.02 -1.69 7.17
CA MET A 89 7.83 -1.33 6.41
C MET A 89 7.78 -2.24 5.16
N PRO A 90 6.73 -3.06 5.01
CA PRO A 90 6.58 -3.86 3.80
C PRO A 90 6.31 -2.96 2.59
N ASN A 91 6.77 -3.36 1.40
CA ASN A 91 6.75 -2.54 0.18
C ASN A 91 5.40 -1.87 -0.11
N HIS A 92 4.27 -2.61 -0.06
CA HIS A 92 2.92 -2.05 -0.26
C HIS A 92 2.46 -0.98 0.75
N PHE A 93 3.25 -0.71 1.78
CA PHE A 93 3.04 0.38 2.73
C PHE A 93 4.16 1.44 2.65
N ASP A 94 5.13 1.26 1.75
CA ASP A 94 6.36 2.04 1.64
C ASP A 94 6.47 2.81 0.32
N LEU A 95 6.43 4.14 0.43
CA LEU A 95 6.54 5.06 -0.70
C LEU A 95 7.93 5.09 -1.37
N ASP A 96 8.96 4.46 -0.75
CA ASP A 96 10.34 4.35 -1.24
C ASP A 96 10.91 2.97 -0.84
N SER A 97 10.35 1.92 -1.44
CA SER A 97 10.58 0.50 -1.13
C SER A 97 12.04 0.05 -1.09
N ASP A 98 12.95 0.72 -1.81
CA ASP A 98 14.39 0.43 -1.79
C ASP A 98 15.25 1.51 -1.09
N ASN A 99 14.59 2.57 -0.59
CA ASN A 99 15.11 3.65 0.24
C ASN A 99 16.36 4.31 -0.37
N ASP A 100 16.35 4.47 -1.69
CA ASP A 100 17.40 5.13 -2.44
C ASP A 100 17.22 6.66 -2.49
N GLY A 101 16.05 7.14 -2.03
CA GLY A 101 15.66 8.54 -1.99
C GLY A 101 14.83 9.01 -3.19
N ILE A 102 14.40 8.10 -4.06
CA ILE A 102 13.46 8.32 -5.16
C ILE A 102 12.20 7.49 -4.88
N THR A 103 11.07 8.15 -4.65
CA THR A 103 9.81 7.47 -4.35
C THR A 103 9.34 6.58 -5.50
N ASP A 104 8.68 5.49 -5.17
CA ASP A 104 8.22 4.45 -6.09
C ASP A 104 7.29 4.99 -7.20
N VAL A 105 6.40 5.95 -6.86
CA VAL A 105 5.61 6.71 -7.85
C VAL A 105 6.45 7.34 -8.95
N ILE A 106 7.65 7.82 -8.64
CA ILE A 106 8.56 8.45 -9.61
C ILE A 106 9.33 7.40 -10.40
N GLU A 107 9.78 6.34 -9.72
CA GLU A 107 10.53 5.26 -10.34
C GLU A 107 9.69 4.46 -11.36
N SER A 108 8.40 4.26 -11.05
CA SER A 108 7.42 3.63 -11.94
C SER A 108 7.00 4.52 -13.11
N GLY A 109 7.46 5.78 -13.14
CA GLY A 109 7.12 6.78 -14.15
C GLY A 109 5.73 7.41 -13.97
N GLY A 110 5.17 7.30 -12.77
CA GLY A 110 3.92 7.90 -12.34
C GLY A 110 3.96 9.42 -12.23
N ILE A 111 2.83 9.98 -11.78
CA ILE A 111 2.60 11.42 -11.71
C ILE A 111 2.45 11.80 -10.23
N ASP A 112 3.43 12.52 -9.73
CA ASP A 112 3.41 13.20 -8.41
C ASP A 112 3.75 14.68 -8.66
N PHE A 113 2.72 15.45 -9.02
CA PHE A 113 2.81 16.89 -9.22
C PHE A 113 2.08 17.68 -8.11
N GLU A 114 1.20 17.07 -7.31
CA GLU A 114 0.26 17.80 -6.46
C GLU A 114 -0.05 17.15 -5.09
N SER A 115 0.73 17.44 -4.04
CA SER A 115 0.22 17.24 -2.67
C SER A 115 -0.96 18.19 -2.38
N TYR A 116 -2.13 17.65 -2.00
CA TYR A 116 -3.36 18.39 -1.63
C TYR A 116 -3.15 19.49 -0.58
N SER A 117 -2.05 19.43 0.18
CA SER A 117 -1.73 20.34 1.29
C SER A 117 -0.67 21.40 0.94
N ASN A 118 0.15 21.18 -0.09
CA ASN A 118 1.14 22.14 -0.58
C ASN A 118 1.60 21.80 -2.02
N PRO A 119 1.21 22.59 -3.04
CA PRO A 119 1.48 22.35 -4.47
C PRO A 119 2.96 22.42 -4.92
N SER A 120 3.92 22.30 -3.99
CA SER A 120 5.35 22.30 -4.26
C SER A 120 6.08 21.16 -3.56
N ILE A 121 5.33 20.22 -2.97
CA ILE A 121 5.87 19.05 -2.29
C ILE A 121 5.45 17.83 -3.11
N LYS A 122 6.46 17.09 -3.52
CA LYS A 122 6.36 15.69 -3.88
C LYS A 122 6.19 14.92 -2.59
N ASP A 123 5.02 14.34 -2.37
CA ASP A 123 4.71 13.63 -1.13
C ASP A 123 4.82 12.10 -1.26
N GLY A 124 5.17 11.61 -2.45
CA GLY A 124 5.31 10.18 -2.74
C GLY A 124 4.01 9.54 -3.23
N PHE A 125 2.89 10.25 -3.18
CA PHE A 125 1.59 9.72 -3.59
C PHE A 125 1.37 9.98 -5.09
N ALA A 126 0.75 9.02 -5.78
CA ALA A 126 0.26 9.24 -7.12
C ALA A 126 -0.92 10.21 -7.13
N ASP A 127 -0.94 11.10 -8.12
CA ASP A 127 -1.94 12.15 -8.22
C ASP A 127 -3.33 11.61 -8.54
N GLY A 128 -4.35 12.32 -8.05
CA GLY A 128 -5.73 12.11 -8.42
C GLY A 128 -6.57 11.55 -7.29
N LYS A 129 -7.77 11.06 -7.65
CA LYS A 129 -8.66 10.45 -6.67
C LYS A 129 -8.55 8.93 -6.76
N PRO A 130 -8.74 8.23 -5.63
CA PRO A 130 -8.91 6.79 -5.63
C PRO A 130 -9.98 6.35 -6.62
N GLY A 131 -9.69 5.28 -7.36
CA GLY A 131 -10.70 4.59 -8.15
C GLY A 131 -11.71 3.89 -7.24
N LEU A 132 -12.87 3.58 -7.80
CA LEU A 132 -14.00 3.00 -7.06
C LEU A 132 -14.51 1.70 -7.70
N ASP A 133 -13.91 1.29 -8.81
CA ASP A 133 -14.29 0.05 -9.49
C ASP A 133 -13.34 -1.09 -9.10
N PRO A 134 -13.74 -2.36 -9.28
CA PRO A 134 -12.93 -3.48 -8.78
C PRO A 134 -11.53 -3.64 -9.40
N LEU A 135 -11.16 -2.86 -10.41
CA LEU A 135 -9.83 -2.89 -11.03
C LEU A 135 -8.94 -1.70 -10.64
N THR A 136 -9.53 -0.70 -9.97
CA THR A 136 -8.91 0.59 -9.63
C THR A 136 -9.24 1.06 -8.22
N MET A 137 -9.92 0.23 -7.42
CA MET A 137 -10.28 0.51 -6.04
C MET A 137 -9.02 0.90 -5.27
N GLY A 138 -9.02 2.06 -4.61
CA GLY A 138 -7.83 2.60 -3.95
C GLY A 138 -6.90 3.39 -4.87
N ILE A 139 -6.48 2.76 -5.98
CA ILE A 139 -5.49 3.31 -6.92
C ILE A 139 -5.77 4.76 -7.37
N PRO A 140 -4.81 5.69 -7.26
CA PRO A 140 -4.97 7.06 -7.74
C PRO A 140 -5.15 7.12 -9.24
N SER A 141 -6.09 7.96 -9.69
CA SER A 141 -6.48 8.02 -11.11
C SER A 141 -5.36 8.37 -12.10
N SER A 142 -4.23 8.94 -11.64
CA SER A 142 -3.07 9.18 -12.50
C SER A 142 -2.32 7.90 -12.91
N ALA A 143 -2.42 6.83 -12.11
CA ALA A 143 -1.82 5.52 -12.37
C ALA A 143 -2.74 4.58 -13.21
N GLY A 144 -3.97 5.01 -13.52
CA GLY A 144 -4.88 4.25 -14.37
C GLY A 144 -5.36 2.96 -13.72
N THR A 145 -4.71 1.83 -14.02
CA THR A 145 -5.01 0.51 -13.43
C THR A 145 -3.85 -0.02 -12.59
N GLY A 146 -2.98 0.86 -12.11
CA GLY A 146 -1.70 0.54 -11.48
C GLY A 146 -0.54 0.69 -12.46
N ASN A 147 0.52 1.36 -11.99
CA ASN A 147 1.80 1.43 -12.65
C ASN A 147 2.53 0.11 -12.51
N THR A 148 3.49 -0.15 -13.40
CA THR A 148 4.38 -1.30 -13.22
C THR A 148 5.47 -0.93 -12.23
N PRO A 149 5.78 -1.79 -11.25
CA PRO A 149 6.88 -1.56 -10.33
C PRO A 149 8.15 -1.26 -11.10
N PRO A 150 8.99 -0.34 -10.61
CA PRO A 150 10.31 -0.18 -11.17
C PRO A 150 11.04 -1.52 -11.16
N ILE A 151 12.00 -1.65 -12.07
CA ILE A 151 12.88 -2.81 -12.05
C ILE A 151 13.69 -2.66 -10.76
N GLN A 152 13.26 -3.36 -9.70
CA GLN A 152 14.00 -3.49 -8.44
C GLN A 152 15.49 -3.46 -8.75
N ILE A 153 16.23 -2.59 -8.06
CA ILE A 153 17.61 -2.21 -8.36
C ILE A 153 17.69 -1.02 -9.34
N VAL A 154 17.08 0.12 -9.03
CA VAL A 154 17.86 1.35 -9.26
C VAL A 154 18.88 1.44 -8.13
N LEU A 155 19.89 0.57 -8.19
CA LEU A 155 21.20 1.00 -7.74
C LEU A 155 21.51 2.19 -8.64
N VAL A 156 21.18 3.41 -8.20
CA VAL A 156 21.77 4.63 -8.73
C VAL A 156 23.25 4.49 -8.36
N ILE A 157 23.98 3.74 -9.18
CA ILE A 157 25.41 3.90 -9.29
C ILE A 157 25.53 5.33 -9.80
N LEU A 158 25.66 6.27 -8.87
CA LEU A 158 26.14 7.62 -9.12
C LEU A 158 27.49 7.44 -9.81
N THR A 159 27.43 7.31 -11.13
CA THR A 159 28.58 7.35 -12.01
C THR A 159 28.88 8.83 -12.19
N PHE A 160 29.60 9.39 -11.22
CA PHE A 160 30.42 10.58 -11.40
C PHE A 160 31.87 10.17 -11.68
#